data_AF-A0A3B8M6Q5-F1
#
_entry.id   AF-A0A3B8M6Q5-F1
#
_cell.length_a   1.000
_cell.length_b   1.000
_cell.length_c   1.000
_cell.angle_alpha   90.00
_cell.angle_beta   90.00
_cell.angle_gamma   90.00
#
_symmetry.space_group_name_H-M   'P 1'
#
loop_
_entity.id
_entity.type
_entity.pdbx_description
1 polymer ?
#
loop_
_entity_poly.entity_id
_entity_poly.type
_entity_poly.pdbx_seq_one_letter_code
_entity_poly.pdbx_strand_id
1 'polypeptide(L)'
;MPSLEEIREFDTDGRPQKLERWTQRLLTDNRCPTYLSERLGRALVGADEGPFLAFRRDRFHTWLAAQIAADRPWDRVVTDLVSGRGLPTGNPETNFITIAQIDEEINAEQLAGRSVRAFLGQRIDCAQCHDHFFDPRWKQAHFQGLAAFFSPVRFTPLGIDDGIDRPFQVTDHADDTPRVVPPSVPFGSEWLPDKGTTRQRFAAWLTDERNERFDRAIVNRLWGLMFGRPFRAPVDDLPDPGDPATVPLDLIAHDFRDHRRSLKWLVHVIAASRPFRLDSRPNPQARQSSPGEMTSAELRRQEEAWAIFPLIRLRPEQVIGAMLQAGSIKTIDRHSHLFTRARRFFGEQDFVEEYGDLGDDELSEQTGTIPQALLRMNGELARELIQPGLFNATTTIARATVEDNALCLRTCFEVCLGRQPAAEESEVLGEWLTGTRGEQREQAVEDIFWALFNSPEFSWNH
;
A
#
# COMPACT_ATOMS: atom_id res chain seq x y z
N MET A 1 7.00 11.67 0.73
CA MET A 1 7.55 12.98 0.35
C MET A 1 9.07 12.91 0.46
N PRO A 2 9.84 13.35 -0.55
CA PRO A 2 11.29 13.44 -0.45
C PRO A 2 11.71 14.53 0.55
N SER A 3 12.91 14.41 1.14
CA SER A 3 13.49 15.50 1.93
C SER A 3 14.02 16.62 1.03
N LEU A 4 14.27 17.81 1.59
CA LEU A 4 14.90 18.90 0.84
C LEU A 4 16.30 18.51 0.35
N GLU A 5 17.06 17.77 1.16
CA GLU A 5 18.35 17.19 0.77
C GLU A 5 18.21 16.32 -0.48
N GLU A 6 17.23 15.41 -0.51
CA GLU A 6 16.96 14.55 -1.67
C GLU A 6 16.53 15.34 -2.90
N ILE A 7 15.67 16.36 -2.74
CA ILE A 7 15.26 17.24 -3.84
C ILE A 7 16.49 17.95 -4.44
N ARG A 8 17.39 18.48 -3.60
CA ARG A 8 18.60 19.17 -4.07
C ARG A 8 19.60 18.25 -4.73
N GLU A 9 19.82 17.06 -4.17
CA GLU A 9 20.63 16.02 -4.81
C GLU A 9 20.02 15.59 -6.15
N PHE A 10 18.69 15.48 -6.21
CA PHE A 10 18.00 15.19 -7.46
C PHE A 10 18.28 16.31 -8.45
N ASP A 11 17.91 17.56 -8.15
CA ASP A 11 18.06 18.70 -9.07
C ASP A 11 19.47 18.85 -9.65
N THR A 12 20.49 18.67 -8.81
CA THR A 12 21.90 18.81 -9.21
C THR A 12 22.46 17.60 -9.98
N ASP A 13 21.76 16.47 -10.02
CA ASP A 13 22.19 15.30 -10.80
C ASP A 13 21.97 15.52 -12.31
N GLY A 14 23.07 15.82 -13.01
CA GLY A 14 23.11 15.99 -14.47
C GLY A 14 23.47 14.72 -15.26
N ARG A 15 23.64 13.56 -14.61
CA ARG A 15 24.06 12.32 -15.29
C ARG A 15 22.86 11.71 -16.08
N PRO A 16 23.08 11.00 -17.19
CA PRO A 16 22.00 10.47 -18.07
C PRO A 16 21.07 9.48 -17.37
N GLN A 17 19.86 9.24 -17.85
CA GLN A 17 18.89 8.32 -17.22
C GLN A 17 18.61 8.65 -15.74
N LYS A 18 18.58 9.95 -15.41
CA LYS A 18 18.38 10.47 -14.06
C LYS A 18 17.21 9.81 -13.33
N LEU A 19 16.03 9.79 -13.94
CA LEU A 19 14.83 9.19 -13.35
C LEU A 19 15.03 7.71 -13.00
N GLU A 20 15.57 6.93 -13.93
CA GLU A 20 15.79 5.49 -13.75
C GLU A 20 16.71 5.19 -12.56
N ARG A 21 17.84 5.91 -12.46
CA ARG A 21 18.76 5.77 -11.33
C ARG A 21 18.13 6.15 -10.00
N TRP A 22 17.35 7.22 -9.99
CA TRP A 22 16.66 7.66 -8.77
C TRP A 22 15.57 6.69 -8.35
N THR A 23 14.80 6.14 -9.30
CA THR A 23 13.87 5.04 -9.03
C THR A 23 14.60 3.84 -8.42
N GLN A 24 15.74 3.41 -8.99
CA GLN A 24 16.54 2.32 -8.43
C GLN A 24 17.07 2.64 -7.03
N ARG A 25 17.55 3.87 -6.79
CA ARG A 25 17.99 4.33 -5.46
C ARG A 25 16.84 4.23 -4.44
N LEU A 26 15.65 4.71 -4.78
CA LEU A 26 14.48 4.64 -3.90
C LEU A 26 14.02 3.20 -3.65
N LEU A 27 14.14 2.30 -4.63
CA LEU A 27 13.84 0.86 -4.46
C LEU A 27 14.84 0.14 -3.56
N THR A 28 16.06 0.67 -3.42
CA THR A 28 17.09 0.14 -2.51
C THR A 28 17.02 0.75 -1.11
N ASP A 29 16.31 1.86 -0.96
CA ASP A 29 16.10 2.53 0.32
C ASP A 29 15.15 1.74 1.21
N ASN A 30 15.47 1.61 2.50
CA ASN A 30 14.68 0.85 3.48
C ASN A 30 13.23 1.37 3.64
N ARG A 31 12.95 2.63 3.29
CA ARG A 31 11.58 3.17 3.26
C ARG A 31 10.68 2.41 2.31
N CYS A 32 11.20 1.95 1.16
CA CYS A 32 10.43 1.23 0.14
C CYS A 32 9.91 -0.14 0.61
N PRO A 33 10.76 -1.11 1.01
CA PRO A 33 10.29 -2.42 1.45
C PRO A 33 9.41 -2.33 2.69
N THR A 34 9.67 -1.36 3.57
CA THR A 34 8.84 -1.16 4.75
C THR A 34 7.48 -0.57 4.42
N TYR A 35 7.39 0.35 3.46
CA TYR A 35 6.09 0.84 2.99
C TYR A 35 5.30 -0.29 2.31
N LEU A 36 5.95 -1.04 1.42
CA LEU A 36 5.30 -2.14 0.70
C LEU A 36 4.88 -3.27 1.65
N SER A 37 5.66 -3.59 2.69
CA SER A 37 5.29 -4.63 3.67
C SER A 37 4.06 -4.26 4.48
N GLU A 38 3.90 -2.98 4.85
CA GLU A 38 2.70 -2.49 5.52
C GLU A 38 1.49 -2.65 4.59
N ARG A 39 1.58 -2.18 3.35
CA ARG A 39 0.47 -2.22 2.39
C ARG A 39 0.08 -3.63 1.98
N LEU A 40 1.05 -4.45 1.58
CA LEU A 40 0.80 -5.85 1.27
C LEU A 40 0.34 -6.62 2.49
N GLY A 41 0.85 -6.28 3.68
CA GLY A 41 0.40 -6.92 4.91
C GLY A 41 -1.09 -6.72 5.17
N ARG A 42 -1.65 -5.54 4.92
CA ARG A 42 -3.11 -5.32 5.01
C ARG A 42 -3.88 -6.23 4.07
N ALA A 43 -3.44 -6.36 2.82
CA ALA A 43 -4.09 -7.27 1.86
C ALA A 43 -3.95 -8.76 2.22
N LEU A 44 -2.90 -9.14 2.96
CA LEU A 44 -2.60 -10.54 3.30
C LEU A 44 -3.25 -10.95 4.63
N VAL A 45 -3.04 -10.17 5.68
CA VAL A 45 -3.43 -10.47 7.07
C VAL A 45 -4.49 -9.51 7.61
N GLY A 46 -5.01 -8.60 6.79
CA GLY A 46 -6.03 -7.64 7.19
C GLY A 46 -5.46 -6.46 7.98
N ALA A 47 -6.35 -5.53 8.34
CA ALA A 47 -6.01 -4.39 9.19
C ALA A 47 -6.06 -4.69 10.69
N ASP A 48 -6.72 -5.78 11.09
CA ASP A 48 -6.94 -6.14 12.49
C ASP A 48 -5.66 -6.60 13.20
N GLU A 49 -5.60 -6.38 14.51
CA GLU A 49 -4.52 -6.89 15.37
C GLU A 49 -4.57 -8.40 15.60
N GLY A 50 -5.59 -9.08 15.07
CA GLY A 50 -5.75 -10.51 15.15
C GLY A 50 -5.78 -11.07 16.58
N PRO A 51 -5.66 -12.40 16.73
CA PRO A 51 -5.61 -13.03 18.04
C PRO A 51 -4.29 -12.72 18.76
N PHE A 52 -4.34 -11.92 19.84
CA PHE A 52 -3.18 -11.40 20.57
C PHE A 52 -2.08 -12.44 20.91
N LEU A 53 -2.47 -13.68 21.22
CA LEU A 53 -1.54 -14.75 21.61
C LEU A 53 -0.93 -15.51 20.41
N ALA A 54 -1.55 -15.45 19.24
CA ALA A 54 -1.19 -16.28 18.08
C ALA A 54 -0.68 -15.46 16.87
N PHE A 55 -1.08 -14.20 16.76
CA PHE A 55 -0.70 -13.31 15.67
C PHE A 55 0.23 -12.20 16.15
N ARG A 56 1.30 -11.96 15.39
CA ARG A 56 2.39 -11.02 15.68
C ARG A 56 2.63 -10.12 14.48
N ARG A 57 1.80 -9.08 14.37
CA ARG A 57 1.80 -8.10 13.27
C ARG A 57 3.18 -7.48 13.04
N ASP A 58 3.84 -7.05 14.12
CA ASP A 58 5.18 -6.46 14.11
C ASP A 58 6.22 -7.37 13.44
N ARG A 59 6.19 -8.66 13.79
CA ARG A 59 7.10 -9.67 13.24
C ARG A 59 6.78 -9.98 11.80
N PHE A 60 5.51 -10.07 11.45
CA PHE A 60 5.06 -10.30 10.09
C PHE A 60 5.53 -9.20 9.13
N HIS A 61 5.26 -7.92 9.44
CA HIS A 61 5.69 -6.82 8.58
C HIS A 61 7.21 -6.71 8.50
N THR A 62 7.93 -6.93 9.61
CA THR A 62 9.40 -6.94 9.61
C THR A 62 9.95 -8.02 8.68
N TRP A 63 9.41 -9.24 8.75
CA TRP A 63 9.80 -10.33 7.88
C TRP A 63 9.47 -10.04 6.41
N LEU A 64 8.26 -9.54 6.13
CA LEU A 64 7.84 -9.23 4.77
C LEU A 64 8.70 -8.11 4.17
N ALA A 65 9.02 -7.08 4.94
CA ALA A 65 9.96 -6.03 4.54
C ALA A 65 11.33 -6.62 4.18
N ALA A 66 11.84 -7.57 4.97
CA ALA A 66 13.09 -8.24 4.68
C ALA A 66 13.03 -9.06 3.37
N GLN A 67 11.92 -9.76 3.10
CA GLN A 67 11.73 -10.49 1.84
C GLN A 67 11.72 -9.55 0.63
N ILE A 68 11.02 -8.41 0.73
CA ILE A 68 10.95 -7.39 -0.32
C ILE A 68 12.32 -6.72 -0.51
N ALA A 69 13.01 -6.40 0.58
CA ALA A 69 14.35 -5.79 0.54
C ALA A 69 15.36 -6.71 -0.18
N ALA A 70 15.27 -8.01 0.06
CA ALA A 70 16.07 -9.04 -0.61
C ALA A 70 15.65 -9.32 -2.07
N ASP A 71 14.57 -8.67 -2.55
CA ASP A 71 13.97 -8.91 -3.87
C ASP A 71 13.67 -10.39 -4.14
N ARG A 72 13.18 -11.08 -3.11
CA ARG A 72 12.84 -12.50 -3.23
C ARG A 72 11.63 -12.65 -4.17
N PRO A 73 11.66 -13.61 -5.12
CA PRO A 73 10.54 -13.86 -6.03
C PRO A 73 9.22 -14.03 -5.28
N TRP A 74 8.16 -13.35 -5.76
CA TRP A 74 6.88 -13.30 -5.06
C TRP A 74 6.23 -14.68 -4.85
N ASP A 75 6.38 -15.58 -5.81
CA ASP A 75 5.95 -16.99 -5.69
C ASP A 75 6.59 -17.71 -4.50
N ARG A 76 7.87 -17.42 -4.21
CA ARG A 76 8.58 -18.01 -3.07
C ARG A 76 8.12 -17.42 -1.74
N VAL A 77 7.83 -16.13 -1.72
CA VAL A 77 7.24 -15.48 -0.53
C VAL A 77 5.85 -16.08 -0.26
N VAL A 78 4.99 -16.20 -1.27
CA VAL A 78 3.66 -16.80 -1.12
C VAL A 78 3.71 -18.26 -0.73
N THR A 79 4.67 -19.02 -1.27
CA THR A 79 4.87 -20.42 -0.86
C THR A 79 5.14 -20.52 0.64
N ASP A 80 5.99 -19.67 1.19
CA ASP A 80 6.28 -19.65 2.63
C ASP A 80 5.07 -19.20 3.46
N LEU A 81 4.33 -18.19 3.02
CA LEU A 81 3.10 -17.74 3.69
C LEU A 81 2.08 -18.87 3.82
N VAL A 82 1.86 -19.61 2.72
CA VAL A 82 0.82 -20.63 2.63
C VAL A 82 1.25 -21.93 3.30
N SER A 83 2.53 -22.31 3.22
CA SER A 83 3.03 -23.63 3.66
C SER A 83 3.94 -23.60 4.90
N GLY A 84 4.20 -22.41 5.46
CA GLY A 84 5.04 -22.20 6.62
C GLY A 84 4.58 -22.97 7.86
N ARG A 85 5.54 -23.31 8.72
CA ARG A 85 5.34 -24.08 9.97
C ARG A 85 6.24 -23.51 11.06
N GLY A 86 5.91 -23.84 12.31
CA GLY A 86 6.66 -23.39 13.47
C GLY A 86 6.02 -22.19 14.17
N LEU A 87 6.76 -21.62 15.11
CA LEU A 87 6.26 -20.56 16.00
C LEU A 87 6.15 -19.22 15.26
N PRO A 88 5.01 -18.50 15.33
CA PRO A 88 4.84 -17.22 14.62
C PRO A 88 5.85 -16.13 14.98
N THR A 89 6.53 -16.26 16.12
CA THR A 89 7.59 -15.35 16.55
C THR A 89 8.94 -15.64 15.88
N GLY A 90 9.24 -16.92 15.64
CA GLY A 90 10.48 -17.38 14.99
C GLY A 90 10.34 -17.63 13.49
N ASN A 91 9.12 -17.91 13.04
CA ASN A 91 8.68 -18.18 11.67
C ASN A 91 7.57 -17.20 11.29
N PRO A 92 7.87 -15.90 11.09
CA PRO A 92 6.83 -14.89 10.96
C PRO A 92 5.91 -15.09 9.75
N GLU A 93 6.33 -15.83 8.72
CA GLU A 93 5.48 -16.23 7.60
C GLU A 93 4.18 -16.94 8.03
N THR A 94 4.21 -17.66 9.16
CA THR A 94 3.04 -18.40 9.66
C THR A 94 1.95 -17.48 10.18
N ASN A 95 2.20 -16.18 10.35
CA ASN A 95 1.18 -15.22 10.76
C ASN A 95 0.06 -15.05 9.71
N PHE A 96 0.32 -15.42 8.44
CA PHE A 96 -0.73 -15.54 7.43
C PHE A 96 -1.77 -16.62 7.77
N ILE A 97 -1.38 -17.61 8.56
CA ILE A 97 -2.25 -18.72 8.98
C ILE A 97 -2.92 -18.39 10.32
N THR A 98 -2.15 -17.85 11.27
CA THR A 98 -2.65 -17.59 12.64
C THR A 98 -3.63 -16.44 12.73
N ILE A 99 -3.65 -15.53 11.74
CA ILE A 99 -4.70 -14.52 11.64
C ILE A 99 -6.09 -15.16 11.50
N ALA A 100 -6.17 -16.37 10.95
CA ALA A 100 -7.42 -17.11 10.80
C ALA A 100 -7.77 -17.98 12.01
N GLN A 101 -7.12 -17.75 13.15
CA GLN A 101 -7.42 -18.50 14.37
C GLN A 101 -8.66 -17.93 15.05
N ILE A 102 -9.64 -18.80 15.33
CA ILE A 102 -10.88 -18.50 16.04
C ILE A 102 -11.05 -19.59 17.11
N ASP A 103 -11.28 -19.19 18.37
CA ASP A 103 -11.49 -20.12 19.49
C ASP A 103 -10.41 -21.23 19.59
N GLU A 104 -9.14 -20.84 19.45
CA GLU A 104 -7.96 -21.74 19.47
C GLU A 104 -7.85 -22.72 18.28
N GLU A 105 -8.78 -22.70 17.33
CA GLU A 105 -8.73 -23.49 16.10
C GLU A 105 -8.41 -22.62 14.87
N ILE A 106 -7.75 -23.21 13.87
CA ILE A 106 -7.49 -22.54 12.59
C ILE A 106 -8.72 -22.70 11.68
N ASN A 107 -9.31 -21.58 11.26
CA ASN A 107 -10.45 -21.58 10.35
C ASN A 107 -9.98 -21.81 8.90
N ALA A 108 -10.20 -23.03 8.41
CA ALA A 108 -9.81 -23.46 7.07
C ALA A 108 -10.55 -22.71 5.94
N GLU A 109 -11.82 -22.35 6.17
CA GLU A 109 -12.66 -21.64 5.20
C GLU A 109 -12.19 -20.20 5.01
N GLN A 110 -11.87 -19.52 6.12
CA GLN A 110 -11.31 -18.18 6.11
C GLN A 110 -9.96 -18.15 5.38
N LEU A 111 -9.10 -19.16 5.58
CA LEU A 111 -7.83 -19.27 4.85
C LEU A 111 -8.01 -19.50 3.35
N ALA A 112 -9.01 -20.30 2.95
CA ALA A 112 -9.33 -20.50 1.54
C ALA A 112 -9.79 -19.21 0.87
N GLY A 113 -10.79 -18.53 1.44
CA GLY A 113 -11.28 -17.24 0.93
C GLY A 113 -10.18 -16.19 0.85
N ARG A 114 -9.40 -16.03 1.93
CA ARG A 114 -8.27 -15.09 2.01
C ARG A 114 -7.18 -15.41 0.99
N SER A 115 -6.81 -16.68 0.82
CA SER A 115 -5.78 -17.08 -0.15
C SER A 115 -6.21 -16.77 -1.59
N VAL A 116 -7.46 -17.05 -1.93
CA VAL A 116 -7.99 -16.80 -3.29
C VAL A 116 -8.11 -15.30 -3.56
N ARG A 117 -8.60 -14.52 -2.59
CA ARG A 117 -8.70 -13.06 -2.68
C ARG A 117 -7.32 -12.39 -2.79
N ALA A 118 -6.40 -12.77 -1.90
CA ALA A 118 -5.08 -12.17 -1.84
C ALA A 118 -4.21 -12.54 -3.05
N PHE A 119 -4.21 -13.82 -3.46
CA PHE A 119 -3.26 -14.35 -4.43
C PHE A 119 -3.84 -14.58 -5.82
N LEU A 120 -5.15 -14.73 -6.00
CA LEU A 120 -5.76 -14.91 -7.33
C LEU A 120 -6.60 -13.71 -7.76
N GLY A 121 -6.84 -12.75 -6.86
CA GLY A 121 -7.68 -11.57 -7.13
C GLY A 121 -9.09 -11.98 -7.53
N GLN A 122 -9.69 -12.91 -6.76
CA GLN A 122 -11.06 -13.37 -6.95
C GLN A 122 -11.79 -13.34 -5.59
N ARG A 123 -13.05 -12.91 -5.58
CA ARG A 123 -13.92 -12.99 -4.40
C ARG A 123 -14.82 -14.23 -4.50
N ILE A 124 -14.48 -15.27 -3.75
CA ILE A 124 -15.23 -16.54 -3.76
C ILE A 124 -16.02 -16.80 -2.48
N ASP A 125 -16.07 -15.84 -1.56
CA ASP A 125 -16.64 -16.01 -0.22
C ASP A 125 -18.13 -16.40 -0.24
N CYS A 126 -18.91 -15.88 -1.20
CA CYS A 126 -20.30 -16.31 -1.38
C CYS A 126 -20.41 -17.81 -1.73
N ALA A 127 -19.36 -18.37 -2.35
CA ALA A 127 -19.30 -19.79 -2.66
C ALA A 127 -19.12 -20.69 -1.43
N GLN A 128 -18.96 -20.13 -0.22
CA GLN A 128 -18.94 -20.92 1.00
C GLN A 128 -20.28 -21.62 1.26
N CYS A 129 -21.39 -20.90 1.05
CA CYS A 129 -22.73 -21.38 1.42
C CYS A 129 -23.56 -21.87 0.23
N HIS A 130 -23.31 -21.37 -0.98
CA HIS A 130 -24.09 -21.70 -2.18
C HIS A 130 -23.24 -21.54 -3.44
N ASP A 131 -23.70 -22.00 -4.61
CA ASP A 131 -23.03 -21.66 -5.87
C ASP A 131 -23.10 -20.15 -6.14
N HIS A 132 -22.01 -19.54 -6.61
CA HIS A 132 -21.93 -18.09 -6.74
C HIS A 132 -23.00 -17.54 -7.71
N PHE A 133 -23.83 -16.61 -7.25
CA PHE A 133 -25.03 -16.16 -7.99
C PHE A 133 -24.74 -15.49 -9.33
N PHE A 134 -23.63 -14.73 -9.40
CA PHE A 134 -23.31 -13.89 -10.56
C PHE A 134 -22.19 -14.46 -11.43
N ASP A 135 -21.55 -15.53 -10.96
CA ASP A 135 -20.43 -16.16 -11.66
C ASP A 135 -20.63 -17.68 -11.63
N PRO A 136 -21.10 -18.29 -12.73
CA PRO A 136 -21.43 -19.71 -12.77
C PRO A 136 -20.20 -20.62 -12.65
N ARG A 137 -18.97 -20.06 -12.66
CA ARG A 137 -17.72 -20.81 -12.56
C ARG A 137 -17.39 -21.19 -11.12
N TRP A 138 -17.77 -20.36 -10.16
CA TRP A 138 -17.48 -20.57 -8.75
C TRP A 138 -18.61 -21.34 -8.08
N LYS A 139 -18.34 -22.62 -7.81
CA LYS A 139 -19.28 -23.53 -7.16
C LYS A 139 -18.94 -23.71 -5.69
N GLN A 140 -19.94 -24.09 -4.90
CA GLN A 140 -19.73 -24.41 -3.50
C GLN A 140 -18.70 -25.52 -3.30
N ALA A 141 -18.74 -26.53 -4.16
CA ALA A 141 -17.77 -27.63 -4.15
C ALA A 141 -16.33 -27.15 -4.37
N HIS A 142 -16.11 -26.08 -5.16
CA HIS A 142 -14.78 -25.51 -5.36
C HIS A 142 -14.27 -24.84 -4.09
N PHE A 143 -15.11 -24.06 -3.41
CA PHE A 143 -14.74 -23.43 -2.13
C PHE A 143 -14.40 -24.49 -1.08
N GLN A 144 -15.25 -25.51 -0.93
CA GLN A 144 -15.04 -26.59 0.03
C GLN A 144 -13.76 -27.39 -0.27
N GLY A 145 -13.47 -27.65 -1.55
CA GLY A 145 -12.23 -28.30 -1.99
C GLY A 145 -10.98 -27.49 -1.66
N LEU A 146 -11.06 -26.16 -1.79
CA LEU A 146 -9.99 -25.24 -1.42
C LEU A 146 -9.79 -25.20 0.10
N ALA A 147 -10.87 -25.09 0.88
CA ALA A 147 -10.84 -25.13 2.35
C ALA A 147 -10.25 -26.44 2.88
N ALA A 148 -10.53 -27.56 2.21
CA ALA A 148 -9.97 -28.85 2.58
C ALA A 148 -8.43 -28.88 2.54
N PHE A 149 -7.76 -27.96 1.83
CA PHE A 149 -6.30 -27.89 1.88
C PHE A 149 -5.74 -27.45 3.25
N PHE A 150 -6.54 -26.74 4.04
CA PHE A 150 -6.16 -26.16 5.33
C PHE A 150 -6.69 -26.95 6.53
N SER A 151 -7.56 -27.93 6.32
CA SER A 151 -8.13 -28.76 7.39
C SER A 151 -7.08 -29.50 8.27
N PRO A 152 -5.94 -29.97 7.76
CA PRO A 152 -4.90 -30.60 8.58
C PRO A 152 -4.15 -29.63 9.52
N VAL A 153 -4.34 -28.32 9.34
CA VAL A 153 -3.57 -27.30 10.07
C VAL A 153 -4.06 -27.17 11.50
N ARG A 154 -3.11 -27.01 12.42
CA ARG A 154 -3.41 -26.68 13.81
C ARG A 154 -2.36 -25.75 14.40
N PHE A 155 -2.76 -25.08 15.48
CA PHE A 155 -1.83 -24.38 16.35
C PHE A 155 -1.40 -25.31 17.50
N THR A 156 -0.10 -25.49 17.70
CA THR A 156 0.48 -26.30 18.78
C THR A 156 1.40 -25.44 19.66
N PRO A 157 1.88 -25.94 20.82
CA PRO A 157 2.94 -25.26 21.57
C PRO A 157 4.25 -25.05 20.79
N LEU A 158 4.47 -25.80 19.71
CA LEU A 158 5.60 -25.63 18.78
C LEU A 158 5.23 -24.75 17.57
N GLY A 159 4.03 -24.16 17.57
CA GLY A 159 3.47 -23.34 16.52
C GLY A 159 2.66 -24.14 15.49
N ILE A 160 2.62 -23.62 14.26
CA ILE A 160 1.82 -24.18 13.16
C ILE A 160 2.39 -25.52 12.68
N ASP A 161 1.52 -26.51 12.56
CA ASP A 161 1.83 -27.86 12.10
C ASP A 161 0.68 -28.44 11.24
N ASP A 162 1.01 -29.37 10.34
CA ASP A 162 0.02 -30.09 9.48
C ASP A 162 -0.11 -31.56 9.87
N GLY A 163 0.34 -31.95 11.06
CA GLY A 163 0.57 -33.34 11.45
C GLY A 163 -0.66 -34.14 11.85
N ILE A 164 -1.88 -33.59 11.72
CA ILE A 164 -3.12 -34.32 12.01
C ILE A 164 -3.80 -34.74 10.73
N ASP A 165 -4.20 -36.01 10.67
CA ASP A 165 -5.15 -36.52 9.68
C ASP A 165 -6.58 -36.08 10.07
N ARG A 166 -6.88 -34.79 9.85
CA ARG A 166 -8.20 -34.18 10.09
C ARG A 166 -8.89 -33.97 8.74
N PRO A 167 -9.82 -34.84 8.34
CA PRO A 167 -10.58 -34.64 7.11
C PRO A 167 -11.44 -33.37 7.21
N PHE A 168 -11.53 -32.62 6.12
CA PHE A 168 -12.45 -31.49 6.06
C PHE A 168 -13.87 -32.03 5.94
N GLN A 169 -14.74 -31.58 6.84
CA GLN A 169 -16.13 -32.02 6.91
C GLN A 169 -17.04 -30.82 6.80
N VAL A 170 -18.09 -30.96 6.01
CA VAL A 170 -19.20 -30.00 5.91
C VAL A 170 -20.48 -30.72 6.27
N THR A 171 -21.40 -30.01 6.91
CA THR A 171 -22.74 -30.55 7.20
C THR A 171 -23.64 -30.29 6.00
N ASP A 172 -24.30 -31.33 5.49
CA ASP A 172 -25.32 -31.18 4.47
C ASP A 172 -26.61 -30.64 5.10
N HIS A 173 -27.09 -29.49 4.62
CA HIS A 173 -28.30 -28.85 5.17
C HIS A 173 -29.58 -29.62 4.84
N ALA A 174 -29.56 -30.55 3.87
CA ALA A 174 -30.73 -31.32 3.48
C ALA A 174 -31.09 -32.42 4.50
N ASP A 175 -30.09 -33.03 5.14
CA ASP A 175 -30.28 -34.18 6.02
C ASP A 175 -29.43 -34.14 7.32
N ASP A 176 -28.72 -33.03 7.56
CA ASP A 176 -27.84 -32.79 8.72
C ASP A 176 -26.72 -33.84 8.87
N THR A 177 -26.31 -34.46 7.75
CA THR A 177 -25.25 -35.47 7.75
C THR A 177 -23.88 -34.87 7.45
N PRO A 178 -22.81 -35.34 8.13
CA PRO A 178 -21.45 -34.89 7.83
C PRO A 178 -20.95 -35.52 6.53
N ARG A 179 -20.46 -34.67 5.62
CA ARG A 179 -19.83 -35.08 4.36
C ARG A 179 -18.36 -34.70 4.36
N VAL A 180 -17.50 -35.69 4.14
CA VAL A 180 -16.06 -35.46 3.96
C VAL A 180 -15.79 -34.91 2.57
N VAL A 181 -15.00 -33.84 2.48
CA VAL A 181 -14.61 -33.21 1.21
C VAL A 181 -13.10 -33.35 1.00
N PRO A 182 -12.65 -33.97 -0.11
CA PRO A 182 -11.23 -34.07 -0.40
C PRO A 182 -10.65 -32.72 -0.89
N PRO A 183 -9.37 -32.43 -0.61
CA PRO A 183 -8.67 -31.29 -1.20
C PRO A 183 -8.74 -31.33 -2.72
N SER A 184 -9.25 -30.26 -3.33
CA SER A 184 -9.39 -30.13 -4.79
C SER A 184 -9.38 -28.68 -5.21
N VAL A 185 -8.95 -28.43 -6.44
CA VAL A 185 -8.82 -27.10 -7.03
C VAL A 185 -9.86 -26.89 -8.13
N PRO A 186 -10.36 -25.65 -8.33
CA PRO A 186 -11.38 -25.34 -9.34
C PRO A 186 -10.90 -25.52 -10.78
N PHE A 187 -9.59 -25.42 -11.02
CA PHE A 187 -8.98 -25.51 -12.35
C PHE A 187 -7.53 -25.99 -12.23
N GLY A 188 -6.95 -26.47 -13.33
CA GLY A 188 -5.54 -26.87 -13.36
C GLY A 188 -5.21 -27.96 -12.34
N SER A 189 -6.09 -28.96 -12.20
CA SER A 189 -5.89 -30.05 -11.23
C SER A 189 -4.62 -30.85 -11.52
N GLU A 190 -4.18 -30.87 -12.78
CA GLU A 190 -2.92 -31.45 -13.23
C GLU A 190 -1.67 -30.63 -12.82
N TRP A 191 -1.85 -29.46 -12.19
CA TRP A 191 -0.75 -28.63 -11.67
C TRP A 191 -0.44 -28.98 -10.22
N LEU A 192 -1.34 -29.68 -9.52
CA LEU A 192 -1.11 -30.14 -8.16
C LEU A 192 -0.02 -31.22 -8.17
N PRO A 193 1.05 -31.07 -7.37
CA PRO A 193 2.05 -32.12 -7.27
C PRO A 193 1.50 -33.35 -6.52
N ASP A 194 2.00 -34.53 -6.85
CA ASP A 194 1.64 -35.79 -6.18
C ASP A 194 2.21 -35.92 -4.77
N LYS A 195 3.29 -35.19 -4.48
CA LYS A 195 4.04 -35.23 -3.22
C LYS A 195 3.98 -33.90 -2.48
N GLY A 196 4.30 -33.95 -1.20
CA GLY A 196 4.28 -32.80 -0.31
C GLY A 196 3.03 -32.78 0.56
N THR A 197 3.02 -31.90 1.54
CA THR A 197 1.88 -31.75 2.44
C THR A 197 0.75 -31.03 1.74
N THR A 198 -0.45 -31.12 2.29
CA THR A 198 -1.64 -30.53 1.67
C THR A 198 -1.42 -29.05 1.33
N ARG A 199 -0.91 -28.23 2.27
CA ARG A 199 -0.59 -26.82 2.01
C ARG A 199 0.57 -26.60 1.04
N GLN A 200 1.59 -27.46 1.02
CA GLN A 200 2.67 -27.37 0.02
C GLN A 200 2.14 -27.61 -1.39
N ARG A 201 1.23 -28.58 -1.56
CA ARG A 201 0.57 -28.86 -2.84
C ARG A 201 -0.31 -27.68 -3.26
N PHE A 202 -1.05 -27.08 -2.32
CA PHE A 202 -1.84 -25.89 -2.57
C PHE A 202 -0.99 -24.68 -2.98
N ALA A 203 0.10 -24.42 -2.26
CA ALA A 203 1.05 -23.35 -2.60
C ALA A 203 1.66 -23.54 -4.00
N ALA A 204 2.00 -24.78 -4.36
CA ALA A 204 2.52 -25.10 -5.70
C ALA A 204 1.48 -24.84 -6.79
N TRP A 205 0.20 -25.20 -6.57
CA TRP A 205 -0.87 -24.88 -7.52
C TRP A 205 -1.14 -23.37 -7.64
N LEU A 206 -1.15 -22.65 -6.51
CA LEU A 206 -1.32 -21.20 -6.49
C LEU A 206 -0.23 -20.50 -7.32
N THR A 207 1.01 -20.95 -7.17
CA THR A 207 2.19 -20.30 -7.74
C THR A 207 2.68 -20.92 -9.04
N ASP A 208 1.92 -21.85 -9.63
CA ASP A 208 2.27 -22.46 -10.91
C ASP A 208 2.42 -21.38 -12.01
N GLU A 209 3.35 -21.59 -12.94
CA GLU A 209 3.60 -20.64 -14.04
C GLU A 209 2.41 -20.50 -14.99
N ARG A 210 1.55 -21.53 -15.07
CA ARG A 210 0.32 -21.52 -15.86
C ARG A 210 -0.82 -20.76 -15.17
N ASN A 211 -0.68 -20.43 -13.89
CA ASN A 211 -1.70 -19.71 -13.14
C ASN A 211 -1.60 -18.20 -13.37
N GLU A 212 -2.16 -17.72 -14.47
CA GLU A 212 -2.14 -16.28 -14.81
C GLU A 212 -2.84 -15.39 -13.79
N ARG A 213 -3.81 -15.91 -13.04
CA ARG A 213 -4.49 -15.16 -11.97
C ARG A 213 -3.52 -14.74 -10.86
N PHE A 214 -2.51 -15.57 -10.58
CA PHE A 214 -1.50 -15.29 -9.58
C PHE A 214 -0.72 -14.00 -9.85
N ASP A 215 -0.22 -13.89 -11.08
CA ASP A 215 0.57 -12.74 -11.51
C ASP A 215 -0.32 -11.49 -11.66
N ARG A 216 -1.52 -11.64 -12.21
CA ARG A 216 -2.49 -10.54 -12.37
C ARG A 216 -2.91 -9.91 -11.05
N ALA A 217 -3.11 -10.72 -10.01
CA ALA A 217 -3.56 -10.24 -8.70
C ALA A 217 -2.57 -9.25 -8.08
N ILE A 218 -1.27 -9.59 -8.06
CA ILE A 218 -0.25 -8.72 -7.48
C ILE A 218 0.05 -7.51 -8.37
N VAL A 219 0.01 -7.66 -9.70
CA VAL A 219 0.19 -6.54 -10.63
C VAL A 219 -0.93 -5.52 -10.49
N ASN A 220 -2.20 -5.95 -10.48
CA ASN A 220 -3.34 -5.04 -10.31
C ASN A 220 -3.28 -4.29 -8.97
N ARG A 221 -2.86 -4.99 -7.91
CA ARG A 221 -2.70 -4.41 -6.57
C ARG A 221 -1.58 -3.39 -6.49
N LEU A 222 -0.38 -3.71 -6.99
CA LEU A 222 0.74 -2.76 -6.98
C LEU A 222 0.49 -1.56 -7.89
N TRP A 223 -0.18 -1.78 -9.02
CA TRP A 223 -0.68 -0.68 -9.85
C TRP A 223 -1.61 0.22 -9.04
N GLY A 224 -2.59 -0.37 -8.33
CA GLY A 224 -3.50 0.37 -7.46
C GLY A 224 -2.78 1.15 -6.35
N LEU A 225 -1.78 0.57 -5.72
CA LEU A 225 -0.98 1.24 -4.68
C LEU A 225 -0.20 2.44 -5.23
N MET A 226 0.24 2.39 -6.49
CA MET A 226 1.02 3.45 -7.12
C MET A 226 0.15 4.54 -7.78
N PHE A 227 -0.99 4.16 -8.36
CA PHE A 227 -1.92 5.07 -9.05
C PHE A 227 -3.12 5.51 -8.21
N GLY A 228 -3.24 5.04 -6.95
CA GLY A 228 -4.41 5.31 -6.11
C GLY A 228 -5.69 4.57 -6.54
N ARG A 229 -5.68 3.96 -7.73
CA ARG A 229 -6.76 3.13 -8.27
C ARG A 229 -6.17 1.96 -9.08
N PRO A 230 -6.71 0.74 -8.96
CA PRO A 230 -6.23 -0.41 -9.71
C PRO A 230 -6.58 -0.29 -11.22
N PHE A 231 -5.98 -1.14 -12.06
CA PHE A 231 -6.42 -1.27 -13.46
C PHE A 231 -7.89 -1.66 -13.56
N ARG A 232 -8.29 -2.60 -12.69
CA ARG A 232 -9.66 -3.02 -12.54
C ARG A 232 -10.05 -2.99 -11.07
N ALA A 233 -11.14 -2.29 -10.79
CA ALA A 233 -11.81 -2.31 -9.50
C ALA A 233 -12.97 -3.32 -9.51
N PRO A 234 -13.24 -4.03 -8.40
CA PRO A 234 -12.43 -4.10 -7.18
C PRO A 234 -11.03 -4.69 -7.41
N VAL A 235 -10.04 -4.32 -6.57
CA VAL A 235 -8.63 -4.73 -6.77
C VAL A 235 -8.42 -6.25 -6.74
N ASP A 236 -9.31 -6.95 -6.05
CA ASP A 236 -9.28 -8.36 -5.72
C ASP A 236 -10.48 -9.13 -6.29
N ASP A 237 -11.17 -8.56 -7.29
CA ASP A 237 -12.25 -9.20 -8.03
C ASP A 237 -12.06 -8.99 -9.54
N LEU A 238 -11.03 -9.63 -10.07
CA LEU A 238 -10.61 -9.51 -11.46
C LEU A 238 -11.49 -10.37 -12.37
N PRO A 239 -11.80 -9.91 -13.60
CA PRO A 239 -12.25 -10.80 -14.67
C PRO A 239 -11.23 -11.92 -14.92
N ASP A 240 -11.64 -12.99 -15.60
CA ASP A 240 -10.70 -14.06 -15.94
C ASP A 240 -9.62 -13.58 -16.92
N PRO A 241 -8.44 -14.24 -16.95
CA PRO A 241 -7.40 -13.91 -17.91
C PRO A 241 -7.92 -14.00 -19.35
N GLY A 242 -7.49 -13.09 -20.21
CA GLY A 242 -7.94 -13.00 -21.61
C GLY A 242 -9.21 -12.17 -21.83
N ASP A 243 -9.76 -11.52 -20.80
CA ASP A 243 -10.81 -10.52 -20.96
C ASP A 243 -10.27 -9.31 -21.78
N PRO A 244 -10.95 -8.87 -22.85
CA PRO A 244 -10.51 -7.73 -23.66
C PRO A 244 -10.29 -6.43 -22.86
N ALA A 245 -10.99 -6.25 -21.74
CA ALA A 245 -10.85 -5.10 -20.86
C ALA A 245 -9.60 -5.15 -19.97
N THR A 246 -8.93 -6.32 -19.85
CA THR A 246 -7.72 -6.48 -19.01
C THR A 246 -6.45 -6.76 -19.81
N VAL A 247 -6.45 -6.59 -21.14
CA VAL A 247 -5.27 -6.86 -21.98
C VAL A 247 -3.99 -6.17 -21.49
N PRO A 248 -3.97 -4.87 -21.10
CA PRO A 248 -2.76 -4.25 -20.57
C PRO A 248 -2.28 -4.88 -19.25
N LEU A 249 -3.20 -5.32 -18.39
CA LEU A 249 -2.89 -6.01 -17.14
C LEU A 249 -2.26 -7.37 -17.43
N ASP A 250 -2.80 -8.11 -18.40
CA ASP A 250 -2.31 -9.44 -18.79
C ASP A 250 -0.87 -9.37 -19.34
N LEU A 251 -0.56 -8.33 -20.12
CA LEU A 251 0.80 -8.09 -20.62
C LEU A 251 1.81 -7.84 -19.49
N ILE A 252 1.49 -6.96 -18.55
CA ILE A 252 2.39 -6.66 -17.42
C ILE A 252 2.53 -7.88 -16.50
N ALA A 253 1.46 -8.66 -16.32
CA ALA A 253 1.50 -9.91 -15.54
C ALA A 253 2.39 -10.98 -16.18
N HIS A 254 2.36 -11.08 -17.51
CA HIS A 254 3.28 -11.96 -18.24
C HIS A 254 4.74 -11.52 -18.08
N ASP A 255 5.04 -10.24 -18.32
CA ASP A 255 6.40 -9.72 -18.17
C ASP A 255 6.89 -9.85 -16.72
N PHE A 256 6.02 -9.64 -15.72
CA PHE A 256 6.34 -9.84 -14.31
C PHE A 256 6.80 -11.27 -14.01
N ARG A 257 6.13 -12.26 -14.59
CA ARG A 257 6.53 -13.66 -14.48
C ARG A 257 7.92 -13.89 -15.07
N ASP A 258 8.15 -13.41 -16.29
CA ASP A 258 9.42 -13.56 -17.01
C ASP A 258 10.58 -12.87 -16.28
N HIS A 259 10.29 -11.82 -15.52
CA HIS A 259 11.24 -11.11 -14.67
C HIS A 259 11.27 -11.63 -13.23
N ARG A 260 11.12 -12.97 -13.08
CA ARG A 260 11.27 -13.70 -11.81
C ARG A 260 10.33 -13.22 -10.72
N ARG A 261 9.17 -12.68 -11.08
CA ARG A 261 8.16 -12.18 -10.13
C ARG A 261 8.75 -11.22 -9.09
N SER A 262 9.66 -10.35 -9.53
CA SER A 262 10.31 -9.33 -8.69
C SER A 262 9.38 -8.14 -8.47
N LEU A 263 9.02 -7.90 -7.20
CA LEU A 263 8.19 -6.74 -6.84
C LEU A 263 8.92 -5.43 -7.12
N LYS A 264 10.26 -5.38 -6.95
CA LYS A 264 11.04 -4.18 -7.26
C LYS A 264 11.06 -3.89 -8.76
N TRP A 265 11.21 -4.92 -9.58
CA TRP A 265 11.11 -4.78 -11.03
C TRP A 265 9.72 -4.25 -11.42
N LEU A 266 8.66 -4.77 -10.82
CA LEU A 266 7.30 -4.34 -11.13
C LEU A 266 7.07 -2.86 -10.78
N VAL A 267 7.49 -2.42 -9.58
CA VAL A 267 7.43 -1.01 -9.19
C VAL A 267 8.26 -0.14 -10.14
N HIS A 268 9.44 -0.61 -10.57
CA HIS A 268 10.26 0.08 -11.55
C HIS A 268 9.53 0.26 -12.88
N VAL A 269 8.93 -0.81 -13.41
CA VAL A 269 8.20 -0.77 -14.69
C VAL A 269 6.99 0.15 -14.62
N ILE A 270 6.23 0.11 -13.52
CA ILE A 270 5.10 1.01 -13.32
C ILE A 270 5.58 2.47 -13.28
N ALA A 271 6.62 2.77 -12.49
CA ALA A 271 7.20 4.12 -12.40
C ALA A 271 7.79 4.60 -13.74
N ALA A 272 8.30 3.66 -14.54
CA ALA A 272 8.84 3.93 -15.86
C ALA A 272 7.73 4.03 -16.94
N SER A 273 6.49 3.66 -16.66
CA SER A 273 5.42 3.71 -17.65
C SER A 273 5.09 5.16 -18.04
N ARG A 274 4.62 5.37 -19.28
CA ARG A 274 4.16 6.70 -19.71
C ARG A 274 3.05 7.24 -18.80
N PRO A 275 1.98 6.48 -18.48
CA PRO A 275 0.91 6.98 -17.61
C PRO A 275 1.37 7.49 -16.25
N PHE A 276 2.36 6.86 -15.63
CA PHE A 276 2.88 7.28 -14.33
C PHE A 276 3.69 8.59 -14.40
N ARG A 277 4.17 8.96 -15.58
CA ARG A 277 4.95 10.19 -15.82
C ARG A 277 4.11 11.33 -16.42
N LEU A 278 2.80 11.15 -16.53
CA LEU A 278 1.90 12.21 -16.98
C LEU A 278 1.62 13.20 -15.85
N ASP A 279 1.18 14.40 -16.23
CA ASP A 279 0.66 15.41 -15.31
C ASP A 279 -0.81 15.08 -15.01
N SER A 280 -1.31 15.39 -13.80
CA SER A 280 -2.74 15.33 -13.52
C SER A 280 -3.57 16.38 -14.27
N ARG A 281 -2.93 17.38 -14.90
CA ARG A 281 -3.60 18.39 -15.73
C ARG A 281 -3.78 17.92 -17.18
N PRO A 282 -5.02 18.00 -17.71
CA PRO A 282 -5.31 17.59 -19.09
C PRO A 282 -4.59 18.33 -20.22
N ASN A 283 -4.14 19.56 -19.98
CA ASN A 283 -3.40 20.35 -20.96
C ASN A 283 -2.39 21.30 -20.27
N PRO A 284 -1.15 20.85 -20.03
CA PRO A 284 -0.12 21.67 -19.40
C PRO A 284 0.28 22.91 -20.23
N GLN A 285 -0.01 22.90 -21.53
CA GLN A 285 0.36 23.95 -22.49
C GLN A 285 -0.75 24.97 -22.73
N ALA A 286 -1.99 24.71 -22.31
CA ALA A 286 -3.06 25.70 -22.25
C ALA A 286 -2.83 26.67 -21.09
N ARG A 287 -1.72 27.41 -21.16
CA ARG A 287 -1.60 28.68 -20.48
C ARG A 287 -2.70 29.57 -21.09
N GLN A 288 -3.75 29.90 -20.33
CA GLN A 288 -4.79 30.90 -20.64
C GLN A 288 -6.08 30.45 -21.33
N SER A 289 -6.41 29.16 -21.40
CA SER A 289 -7.82 28.78 -21.57
C SER A 289 -8.45 28.77 -20.18
N SER A 290 -9.49 29.56 -19.96
CA SER A 290 -10.20 29.69 -18.69
C SER A 290 -10.38 28.33 -17.98
N PRO A 291 -10.23 28.22 -16.65
CA PRO A 291 -10.35 26.99 -15.86
C PRO A 291 -11.72 26.24 -15.90
N GLY A 292 -12.51 26.37 -16.96
CA GLY A 292 -13.94 26.03 -16.98
C GLY A 292 -14.44 25.18 -18.15
N GLU A 293 -13.61 24.61 -19.03
CA GLU A 293 -14.14 23.91 -20.23
C GLU A 293 -14.16 22.37 -20.16
N MET A 294 -13.46 21.74 -19.22
CA MET A 294 -13.49 20.28 -19.11
C MET A 294 -14.59 19.84 -18.16
N THR A 295 -15.57 19.10 -18.66
CA THR A 295 -16.61 18.50 -17.81
C THR A 295 -16.00 17.41 -16.91
N SER A 296 -16.60 17.17 -15.75
CA SER A 296 -16.17 16.06 -14.87
C SER A 296 -16.27 14.70 -15.56
N ALA A 297 -17.12 14.55 -16.58
CA ALA A 297 -17.21 13.34 -17.37
C ALA A 297 -16.00 13.15 -18.30
N GLU A 298 -15.48 14.23 -18.87
CA GLU A 298 -14.28 14.18 -19.71
C GLU A 298 -13.02 13.89 -18.89
N LEU A 299 -12.90 14.50 -17.70
CA LEU A 299 -11.81 14.18 -16.76
C LEU A 299 -11.82 12.69 -16.41
N ARG A 300 -12.96 12.14 -15.99
CA ARG A 300 -13.08 10.70 -15.68
C ARG A 300 -12.70 9.81 -16.86
N ARG A 301 -13.14 10.16 -18.09
CA ARG A 301 -12.74 9.40 -19.29
C ARG A 301 -11.24 9.44 -19.54
N GLN A 302 -10.59 10.58 -19.31
CA GLN A 302 -9.14 10.70 -19.46
C GLN A 302 -8.40 9.91 -18.39
N GLU A 303 -8.88 9.94 -17.15
CA GLU A 303 -8.35 9.11 -16.06
C GLU A 303 -8.52 7.63 -16.41
N GLU A 304 -9.73 7.15 -16.72
CA GLU A 304 -10.03 5.78 -17.18
C GLU A 304 -9.14 5.32 -18.34
N ALA A 305 -8.83 6.20 -19.28
CA ALA A 305 -7.93 5.94 -20.40
C ALA A 305 -6.42 6.05 -20.06
N TRP A 306 -6.07 6.36 -18.81
CA TRP A 306 -4.69 6.61 -18.36
C TRP A 306 -3.98 7.72 -19.15
N ALA A 307 -4.76 8.70 -19.62
CA ALA A 307 -4.31 9.83 -20.43
C ALA A 307 -3.83 11.04 -19.60
N ILE A 308 -4.12 11.01 -18.29
CA ILE A 308 -3.58 11.91 -17.26
C ILE A 308 -3.23 11.08 -16.03
N PHE A 309 -2.37 11.60 -15.16
CA PHE A 309 -2.15 10.98 -13.87
C PHE A 309 -3.37 11.20 -12.97
N PRO A 310 -3.94 10.17 -12.33
CA PRO A 310 -5.06 10.36 -11.42
C PRO A 310 -4.62 11.12 -10.17
N LEU A 311 -5.47 11.99 -9.64
CA LEU A 311 -5.22 12.62 -8.34
C LEU A 311 -5.32 11.57 -7.24
N ILE A 312 -4.22 11.32 -6.54
CA ILE A 312 -4.16 10.30 -5.49
C ILE A 312 -4.23 10.99 -4.13
N ARG A 313 -5.28 10.73 -3.38
CA ARG A 313 -5.34 11.17 -1.99
C ARG A 313 -4.29 10.41 -1.17
N LEU A 314 -3.49 11.13 -0.41
CA LEU A 314 -2.57 10.53 0.55
C LEU A 314 -3.34 9.86 1.68
N ARG A 315 -2.88 8.66 2.04
CA ARG A 315 -3.37 7.89 3.19
C ARG A 315 -3.04 8.63 4.51
N PRO A 316 -3.78 8.37 5.60
CA PRO A 316 -3.53 8.99 6.90
C PRO A 316 -2.05 8.93 7.31
N GLU A 317 -1.44 7.75 7.18
CA GLU A 317 -0.05 7.51 7.56
C GLU A 317 0.94 8.19 6.60
N GLN A 318 0.56 8.38 5.34
CA GLN A 318 1.36 9.13 4.36
C GLN A 318 1.32 10.63 4.65
N VAL A 319 0.16 11.17 5.07
CA VAL A 319 0.04 12.57 5.50
C VAL A 319 0.90 12.80 6.75
N ILE A 320 0.81 11.94 7.76
CA ILE A 320 1.66 12.04 8.96
C ILE A 320 3.14 11.92 8.58
N GLY A 321 3.49 10.93 7.77
CA GLY A 321 4.87 10.73 7.30
C GLY A 321 5.41 11.94 6.53
N ALA A 322 4.55 12.59 5.72
CA ALA A 322 4.89 13.83 5.03
C ALA A 322 5.08 14.99 6.02
N MET A 323 4.20 15.17 7.00
CA MET A 323 4.37 16.21 8.03
C MET A 323 5.67 16.01 8.81
N LEU A 324 5.96 14.78 9.23
CA LEU A 324 7.20 14.43 9.92
C LEU A 324 8.41 14.77 9.06
N GLN A 325 8.43 14.35 7.80
CA GLN A 325 9.51 14.65 6.87
C GLN A 325 9.61 16.17 6.62
N ALA A 326 8.52 16.92 6.49
CA ALA A 326 8.56 18.37 6.37
C ALA A 326 9.13 19.06 7.62
N GLY A 327 8.95 18.47 8.81
CA GLY A 327 9.56 18.94 10.05
C GLY A 327 11.09 18.84 10.06
N SER A 328 11.73 18.18 9.08
CA SER A 328 13.19 18.07 8.95
C SER A 328 13.68 18.34 7.53
N ILE A 329 14.74 19.13 7.41
CA ILE A 329 15.41 19.37 6.12
C ILE A 329 16.13 18.11 5.61
N LYS A 330 16.58 17.25 6.53
CA LYS A 330 17.30 16.02 6.21
C LYS A 330 16.34 14.85 6.07
N THR A 331 16.79 13.83 5.35
CA THR A 331 16.04 12.57 5.24
C THR A 331 15.86 11.93 6.62
N ILE A 332 14.62 11.70 7.00
CA ILE A 332 14.28 11.07 8.27
C ILE A 332 14.28 9.54 8.09
N ASP A 333 14.97 8.83 8.97
CA ASP A 333 14.81 7.38 9.12
C ASP A 333 13.81 7.03 10.24
N ARG A 334 13.32 5.78 10.25
CA ARG A 334 12.38 5.28 11.27
C ARG A 334 12.99 5.15 12.68
N HIS A 335 14.31 5.15 12.81
CA HIS A 335 15.02 5.13 14.09
C HIS A 335 15.27 6.54 14.66
N SER A 336 14.94 7.58 13.89
CA SER A 336 15.03 8.96 14.36
C SER A 336 14.18 9.20 15.60
N HIS A 337 14.67 10.10 16.46
CA HIS A 337 13.94 10.52 17.65
C HIS A 337 12.57 11.15 17.30
N LEU A 338 12.43 11.77 16.12
CA LEU A 338 11.18 12.33 15.61
C LEU A 338 10.14 11.23 15.35
N PHE A 339 10.52 10.17 14.63
CA PHE A 339 9.61 9.06 14.34
C PHE A 339 9.22 8.29 15.61
N THR A 340 10.19 8.10 16.53
CA THR A 340 9.94 7.46 17.83
C THR A 340 9.00 8.30 18.71
N ARG A 341 9.13 9.63 18.68
CA ARG A 341 8.24 10.55 19.40
C ARG A 341 6.85 10.58 18.80
N ALA A 342 6.73 10.62 17.47
CA ALA A 342 5.44 10.51 16.77
C ALA A 342 4.72 9.20 17.11
N ARG A 343 5.41 8.06 17.08
CA ARG A 343 4.85 6.76 17.48
C ARG A 343 4.38 6.71 18.94
N ARG A 344 5.05 7.43 19.85
CA ARG A 344 4.59 7.58 21.25
C ARG A 344 3.37 8.50 21.36
N PHE A 345 3.28 9.51 20.49
CA PHE A 345 2.23 10.51 20.52
C PHE A 345 0.88 9.97 20.02
N PHE A 346 0.92 9.10 19.01
CA PHE A 346 -0.31 8.62 18.37
C PHE A 346 -0.97 7.42 19.06
N GLY A 347 -0.28 6.75 20.00
CA GLY A 347 -0.60 5.35 20.27
C GLY A 347 -0.52 4.52 18.97
N GLU A 348 -0.66 3.21 19.01
CA GLU A 348 -0.67 2.44 17.76
C GLU A 348 -2.01 2.53 16.99
N GLN A 349 -3.08 3.08 17.58
CA GLN A 349 -4.45 2.91 17.05
C GLN A 349 -5.31 4.19 17.00
N ASP A 350 -5.21 5.10 17.99
CA ASP A 350 -6.20 6.19 18.13
C ASP A 350 -6.24 7.11 16.91
N PHE A 351 -5.09 7.50 16.34
CA PHE A 351 -5.09 8.40 15.19
C PHE A 351 -5.51 7.73 13.88
N VAL A 352 -5.08 6.49 13.60
CA VAL A 352 -5.39 5.82 12.32
C VAL A 352 -6.86 5.42 12.26
N GLU A 353 -7.41 4.95 13.39
CA GLU A 353 -8.84 4.67 13.53
C GLU A 353 -9.69 5.96 13.49
N GLU A 354 -9.29 7.03 14.19
CA GLU A 354 -10.01 8.33 14.21
C GLU A 354 -9.88 9.11 12.88
N TYR A 355 -8.78 8.92 12.13
CA TYR A 355 -8.56 9.51 10.81
C TYR A 355 -9.27 8.70 9.69
N GLY A 356 -9.87 7.55 9.97
CA GLY A 356 -10.69 6.80 9.00
C GLY A 356 -9.93 5.73 8.23
N ASP A 357 -9.42 4.73 8.96
CA ASP A 357 -8.86 3.52 8.38
C ASP A 357 -9.90 2.80 7.50
N LEU A 358 -9.52 2.53 6.25
CA LEU A 358 -10.34 1.80 5.28
C LEU A 358 -10.28 0.28 5.44
N GLY A 359 -9.46 -0.21 6.36
CA GLY A 359 -9.25 -1.63 6.55
C GLY A 359 -8.72 -2.29 5.29
N ASP A 360 -9.45 -3.30 4.81
CA ASP A 360 -9.09 -4.12 3.66
C ASP A 360 -9.47 -3.48 2.31
N ASP A 361 -10.40 -2.51 2.30
CA ASP A 361 -10.86 -1.80 1.09
C ASP A 361 -10.04 -0.52 0.83
N GLU A 362 -8.73 -0.59 1.10
CA GLU A 362 -7.80 0.56 1.12
C GLU A 362 -7.57 1.24 -0.25
N LEU A 363 -8.15 0.70 -1.31
CA LEU A 363 -8.12 1.20 -2.69
C LEU A 363 -9.51 1.61 -3.21
N SER A 364 -10.51 1.68 -2.33
CA SER A 364 -11.81 2.28 -2.63
C SER A 364 -11.70 3.81 -2.68
N GLU A 365 -12.47 4.45 -3.56
CA GLU A 365 -12.50 5.91 -3.69
C GLU A 365 -13.06 6.54 -2.41
N GLN A 366 -12.32 7.45 -1.77
CA GLN A 366 -12.80 8.20 -0.60
C GLN A 366 -12.68 9.71 -0.69
N THR A 367 -13.70 10.35 -0.14
CA THR A 367 -13.80 11.77 0.20
C THR A 367 -13.21 12.02 1.58
N GLY A 368 -12.54 13.15 1.79
CA GLY A 368 -11.99 13.50 3.09
C GLY A 368 -13.03 13.74 4.17
N THR A 369 -12.68 13.46 5.43
CA THR A 369 -13.59 13.71 6.56
C THR A 369 -13.24 15.03 7.26
N ILE A 370 -14.24 15.67 7.86
CA ILE A 370 -14.07 16.89 8.66
C ILE A 370 -13.11 16.68 9.85
N PRO A 371 -13.16 15.55 10.59
CA PRO A 371 -12.18 15.23 11.63
C PRO A 371 -10.73 15.28 11.13
N GLN A 372 -10.44 14.75 9.93
CA GLN A 372 -9.09 14.77 9.34
C GLN A 372 -8.55 16.20 9.12
N ALA A 373 -9.43 17.15 8.77
CA ALA A 373 -9.05 18.54 8.61
C ALA A 373 -8.85 19.22 9.97
N LEU A 374 -9.76 19.00 10.92
CA LEU A 374 -9.68 19.58 12.27
C LEU A 374 -8.46 19.11 13.05
N LEU A 375 -8.07 17.84 12.89
CA LEU A 375 -6.90 17.28 13.54
C LEU A 375 -5.58 17.83 12.97
N ARG A 376 -5.54 18.23 11.70
CA ARG A 376 -4.39 18.96 11.14
C ARG A 376 -4.33 20.42 11.58
N MET A 377 -5.48 21.09 11.63
CA MET A 377 -5.55 22.51 12.01
C MET A 377 -5.23 22.71 13.49
N ASN A 378 -5.71 21.81 14.36
CA ASN A 378 -5.68 21.98 15.82
C ASN A 378 -4.80 20.95 16.56
N GLY A 379 -4.32 19.92 15.86
CA GLY A 379 -3.59 18.82 16.48
C GLY A 379 -2.25 19.24 17.05
N GLU A 380 -1.91 18.65 18.19
CA GLU A 380 -0.66 18.90 18.88
C GLU A 380 0.57 18.50 18.03
N LEU A 381 0.44 17.52 17.12
CA LEU A 381 1.50 17.14 16.18
C LEU A 381 1.92 18.32 15.29
N ALA A 382 0.96 18.97 14.61
CA ALA A 382 1.27 20.07 13.70
C ALA A 382 1.99 21.19 14.45
N ARG A 383 1.54 21.47 15.68
CA ARG A 383 2.15 22.46 16.56
C ARG A 383 3.57 22.06 16.98
N GLU A 384 3.80 20.82 17.42
CA GLU A 384 5.14 20.34 17.81
C GLU A 384 6.15 20.35 16.65
N LEU A 385 5.70 20.04 15.43
CA LEU A 385 6.58 20.00 14.25
C LEU A 385 6.97 21.39 13.74
N ILE A 386 6.12 22.38 14.00
CA ILE A 386 6.29 23.75 13.51
C ILE A 386 6.98 24.63 14.58
N GLN A 387 6.73 24.39 15.88
CA GLN A 387 7.22 25.21 16.98
C GLN A 387 8.75 25.33 17.06
N PRO A 388 9.29 26.47 17.56
CA PRO A 388 10.73 26.76 17.56
C PRO A 388 11.57 25.70 18.27
N GLY A 389 12.57 25.19 17.58
CA GLY A 389 13.55 24.25 18.11
C GLY A 389 14.82 24.28 17.28
N LEU A 390 15.98 24.09 17.91
CA LEU A 390 17.30 24.25 17.26
C LEU A 390 17.52 23.36 16.02
N PHE A 391 16.68 22.35 15.81
CA PHE A 391 16.82 21.36 14.72
C PHE A 391 15.53 21.15 13.91
N ASN A 392 14.51 22.00 14.07
CA ASN A 392 13.29 21.93 13.25
C ASN A 392 13.56 22.55 11.85
N ALA A 393 12.73 22.22 10.86
CA ALA A 393 12.85 22.81 9.53
C ALA A 393 12.55 24.31 9.52
N THR A 394 11.52 24.76 10.26
CA THR A 394 11.04 26.15 10.24
C THR A 394 12.10 27.15 10.72
N THR A 395 12.69 26.93 11.89
CA THR A 395 13.77 27.76 12.45
C THR A 395 15.02 27.69 11.57
N THR A 396 15.37 26.52 11.04
CA THR A 396 16.54 26.38 10.16
C THR A 396 16.37 27.16 8.86
N ILE A 397 15.21 27.06 8.20
CA ILE A 397 14.89 27.80 6.97
C ILE A 397 14.88 29.31 7.26
N ALA A 398 14.17 29.74 8.31
CA ALA A 398 14.05 31.14 8.68
C ALA A 398 15.44 31.80 8.88
N ARG A 399 16.35 31.11 9.58
CA ARG A 399 17.70 31.60 9.88
C ARG A 399 18.66 31.52 8.69
N ALA A 400 18.56 30.48 7.86
CA ALA A 400 19.44 30.31 6.71
C ALA A 400 19.11 31.27 5.55
N THR A 401 17.89 31.82 5.51
CA THR A 401 17.38 32.60 4.39
C THR A 401 17.05 34.05 4.76
N VAL A 402 17.56 34.57 5.88
CA VAL A 402 17.21 35.90 6.45
C VAL A 402 17.21 37.03 5.42
N GLU A 403 18.13 36.99 4.46
CA GLU A 403 18.31 38.06 3.46
C GLU A 403 17.56 37.81 2.14
N ASP A 404 16.91 36.64 1.98
CA ASP A 404 16.27 36.24 0.73
C ASP A 404 14.89 35.61 1.00
N ASN A 405 13.86 36.46 0.92
CA ASN A 405 12.46 36.05 1.07
C ASN A 405 12.00 35.09 -0.03
N ALA A 406 12.49 35.25 -1.25
CA ALA A 406 12.15 34.36 -2.34
C ALA A 406 12.72 32.95 -2.10
N LEU A 407 13.99 32.86 -1.66
CA LEU A 407 14.59 31.58 -1.27
C LEU A 407 13.89 30.95 -0.08
N CYS A 408 13.54 31.73 0.94
CA CYS A 408 12.78 31.26 2.08
C CYS A 408 11.48 30.59 1.64
N LEU A 409 10.68 31.29 0.84
CA LEU A 409 9.38 30.81 0.40
C LEU A 409 9.50 29.58 -0.51
N ARG A 410 10.42 29.60 -1.48
CA ARG A 410 10.73 28.42 -2.31
C ARG A 410 11.05 27.20 -1.45
N THR A 411 11.88 27.39 -0.43
CA THR A 411 12.30 26.29 0.45
C THR A 411 11.14 25.75 1.27
N CYS A 412 10.24 26.61 1.78
CA CYS A 412 9.02 26.17 2.46
C CYS A 412 8.14 25.29 1.55
N PHE A 413 7.92 25.72 0.31
CA PHE A 413 7.10 24.98 -0.65
C PHE A 413 7.73 23.64 -1.07
N GLU A 414 9.04 23.57 -1.26
CA GLU A 414 9.71 22.32 -1.59
C GLU A 414 9.66 21.33 -0.41
N VAL A 415 9.84 21.83 0.81
CA VAL A 415 9.79 21.01 2.02
C VAL A 415 8.38 20.49 2.30
N CYS A 416 7.35 21.30 2.08
CA CYS A 416 5.97 20.91 2.40
C CYS A 416 5.23 20.25 1.23
N LEU A 417 5.47 20.66 -0.02
CA LEU A 417 4.70 20.25 -1.20
C LEU A 417 5.56 19.64 -2.31
N GLY A 418 6.90 19.60 -2.18
CA GLY A 418 7.79 19.02 -3.18
C GLY A 418 7.87 19.79 -4.51
N ARG A 419 7.37 21.04 -4.56
CA ARG A 419 7.37 21.91 -5.74
C ARG A 419 7.76 23.34 -5.41
N GLN A 420 7.95 24.17 -6.42
CA GLN A 420 8.10 25.63 -6.27
C GLN A 420 6.73 26.31 -6.08
N PRO A 421 6.66 27.46 -5.40
CA PRO A 421 5.44 28.28 -5.35
C PRO A 421 5.10 28.83 -6.73
N ALA A 422 3.80 28.94 -7.02
CA ALA A 422 3.28 29.69 -8.16
C ALA A 422 3.51 31.20 -7.97
N ALA A 423 3.27 31.98 -9.02
CA ALA A 423 3.47 33.43 -8.99
C ALA A 423 2.51 34.09 -7.98
N GLU A 424 1.24 33.69 -7.98
CA GLU A 424 0.21 34.21 -7.07
C GLU A 424 0.51 33.83 -5.61
N GLU A 425 0.96 32.59 -5.37
CA GLU A 425 1.37 32.12 -4.04
C GLU A 425 2.59 32.91 -3.53
N SER A 426 3.52 33.22 -4.43
CA SER A 426 4.72 34.00 -4.13
C SER A 426 4.40 35.44 -3.76
N GLU A 427 3.43 36.04 -4.44
CA GLU A 427 2.95 37.39 -4.15
C GLU A 427 2.30 37.45 -2.76
N VAL A 428 1.31 36.58 -2.50
CA VAL A 428 0.53 36.61 -1.26
C VAL A 428 1.39 36.25 -0.03
N LEU A 429 2.16 35.15 -0.09
CA LEU A 429 2.93 34.68 1.07
C LEU A 429 4.27 35.40 1.22
N GLY A 430 4.79 36.02 0.15
CA GLY A 430 5.99 36.84 0.20
C GLY A 430 5.82 38.09 1.06
N GLU A 431 4.59 38.66 1.09
CA GLU A 431 4.25 39.78 1.97
C GLU A 431 4.46 39.43 3.46
N TRP A 432 4.18 38.19 3.87
CA TRP A 432 4.30 37.77 5.27
C TRP A 432 5.75 37.75 5.77
N LEU A 433 6.71 37.64 4.86
CA LEU A 433 8.15 37.68 5.15
C LEU A 433 8.73 39.10 5.06
N THR A 434 7.97 40.07 4.57
CA THR A 434 8.49 41.41 4.31
C THR A 434 8.64 42.19 5.62
N GLY A 435 9.87 42.67 5.88
CA GLY A 435 10.17 43.44 7.10
C GLY A 435 10.32 42.61 8.38
N THR A 436 10.15 41.28 8.33
CA THR A 436 10.29 40.41 9.50
C THR A 436 11.76 40.10 9.80
N ARG A 437 12.12 40.00 11.09
CA ARG A 437 13.48 39.66 11.57
C ARG A 437 13.43 38.84 12.86
N GLY A 438 14.48 38.05 13.12
CA GLY A 438 14.61 37.26 14.34
C GLY A 438 13.38 36.39 14.57
N GLU A 439 12.82 36.42 15.79
CA GLU A 439 11.62 35.66 16.18
C GLU A 439 10.41 35.97 15.28
N GLN A 440 10.24 37.20 14.79
CA GLN A 440 9.12 37.54 13.89
C GLN A 440 9.22 36.80 12.55
N ARG A 441 10.45 36.57 12.08
CA ARG A 441 10.69 35.81 10.85
C ARG A 441 10.46 34.32 11.08
N GLU A 442 10.90 33.80 12.23
CA GLU A 442 10.63 32.41 12.62
C GLU A 442 9.11 32.17 12.66
N GLN A 443 8.35 33.03 13.32
CA GLN A 443 6.88 32.96 13.35
C GLN A 443 6.24 33.05 11.95
N ALA A 444 6.72 33.94 11.08
CA ALA A 444 6.19 34.04 9.72
C ALA A 444 6.41 32.75 8.91
N VAL A 445 7.56 32.09 9.07
CA VAL A 445 7.83 30.79 8.44
C VAL A 445 6.94 29.69 9.03
N GLU A 446 6.68 29.73 10.33
CA GLU A 446 5.75 28.82 10.99
C GLU A 446 4.32 28.93 10.45
N ASP A 447 3.83 30.17 10.29
CA ASP A 447 2.51 30.44 9.75
C ASP A 447 2.39 29.97 8.29
N ILE A 448 3.47 30.13 7.50
CA ILE A 448 3.54 29.58 6.14
C ILE A 448 3.46 28.05 6.17
N PHE A 449 4.24 27.37 7.02
CA PHE A 449 4.18 25.91 7.16
C PHE A 449 2.77 25.44 7.57
N TRP A 450 2.15 26.13 8.53
CA TRP A 450 0.80 25.84 8.96
C TRP A 450 -0.20 26.00 7.81
N ALA A 451 -0.10 27.07 7.01
CA ALA A 451 -0.95 27.27 5.84
C ALA A 451 -0.76 26.15 4.80
N LEU A 452 0.47 25.73 4.55
CA LEU A 452 0.78 24.66 3.60
C LEU A 452 0.26 23.29 4.09
N PHE A 453 0.47 22.92 5.35
CA PHE A 453 -0.03 21.65 5.93
C PHE A 453 -1.56 21.54 5.90
N ASN A 454 -2.24 22.69 6.01
CA ASN A 454 -3.70 22.77 5.99
C ASN A 454 -4.27 23.02 4.59
N SER A 455 -3.42 23.19 3.57
CA SER A 455 -3.87 23.26 2.19
C SER A 455 -4.48 21.93 1.74
N PRO A 456 -5.47 21.94 0.83
CA PRO A 456 -5.96 20.72 0.22
C PRO A 456 -4.82 19.92 -0.42
N GLU A 457 -3.93 20.59 -1.14
CA GLU A 457 -2.83 20.00 -1.90
C GLU A 457 -1.91 19.10 -1.07
N PHE A 458 -1.65 19.44 0.19
CA PHE A 458 -0.81 18.63 1.07
C PHE A 458 -1.35 17.20 1.28
N SER A 459 -2.64 16.97 1.01
CA SER A 459 -3.28 15.65 1.08
C SER A 459 -3.35 14.92 -0.26
N TRP A 460 -2.73 15.41 -1.33
CA TRP A 460 -2.81 14.81 -2.66
C TRP A 460 -1.43 14.65 -3.30
N ASN A 461 -1.30 13.60 -4.09
CA ASN A 461 -0.22 13.36 -5.04
C ASN A 461 -0.80 13.52 -6.45
N HIS A 462 -0.18 14.38 -7.26
CA HIS A 462 -0.71 14.91 -8.53
C HIS A 462 0.38 15.16 -9.55
#